data_AF-A0A7L5ZCR9-F1
#
_entry.id   AF-A0A7L5ZCR9-F1
#
_cell.length_a   1.000
_cell.length_b   1.000
_cell.length_c   1.000
_cell.angle_alpha   90.00
_cell.angle_beta   90.00
_cell.angle_gamma   90.00
#
_symmetry.space_group_name_H-M   'P 1'
#
loop_
_entity.id
_entity.type
_entity.pdbx_description
1 polymer ?
#
loop_
_entity_poly.entity_id
_entity_poly.type
_entity_poly.pdbx_seq_one_letter_code
_entity_poly.pdbx_strand_id
1 'polypeptide(L)'
;MNLTEAVAFALTGDRLDLPDEAEPGGTAQLIAELARAGWEAGRIRAHADLCRQDGTPWPHPVAASQRPGIGAAQLSAALAAALDDLGLRGPARPPAPPRPLTADERRLLAEVPPHHGT
;
A
#
# COMPACT_ATOMS: atom_id res chain seq x y z
N MET A 1 0.75 -6.72 -16.80
CA MET A 1 1.66 -7.07 -15.71
C MET A 1 0.94 -8.03 -14.78
N ASN A 2 1.64 -8.99 -14.18
CA ASN A 2 1.13 -9.87 -13.15
C ASN A 2 1.19 -9.20 -11.75
N LEU A 3 0.73 -9.90 -10.70
CA LEU A 3 0.68 -9.33 -9.35
C LEU A 3 2.08 -8.99 -8.81
N THR A 4 3.05 -9.88 -9.00
CA THR A 4 4.44 -9.74 -8.54
C THR A 4 5.11 -8.53 -9.21
N GLU A 5 4.96 -8.37 -10.52
CA GLU A 5 5.40 -7.19 -11.27
C GLU A 5 4.73 -5.90 -10.78
N ALA A 6 3.45 -5.96 -10.41
CA ALA A 6 2.74 -4.79 -9.88
C ALA A 6 3.25 -4.35 -8.51
N VAL A 7 3.54 -5.30 -7.62
CA VAL A 7 4.15 -5.00 -6.32
C VAL A 7 5.59 -4.51 -6.51
N ALA A 8 6.37 -5.13 -7.39
CA ALA A 8 7.72 -4.70 -7.72
C ALA A 8 7.76 -3.27 -8.26
N PHE A 9 6.88 -2.93 -9.20
CA PHE A 9 6.73 -1.57 -9.71
C PHE A 9 6.32 -0.60 -8.59
N ALA A 10 5.38 -0.98 -7.72
CA ALA A 10 4.99 -0.12 -6.60
C ALA A 10 6.15 0.19 -5.65
N LEU A 11 7.05 -0.77 -5.41
CA LEU A 11 8.19 -0.60 -4.51
C LEU A 11 9.36 0.16 -5.15
N THR A 12 9.60 -0.04 -6.44
CA THR A 12 10.83 0.42 -7.13
C THR A 12 10.59 1.56 -8.11
N GLY A 13 9.39 1.67 -8.67
CA GLY A 13 9.08 2.55 -9.80
C GLY A 13 9.56 2.00 -11.15
N ASP A 14 10.29 0.88 -11.15
CA ASP A 14 10.83 0.24 -12.34
C ASP A 14 9.90 -0.89 -12.81
N ARG A 15 9.85 -1.09 -14.13
CA ARG A 15 9.20 -2.27 -14.71
C ARG A 15 10.22 -3.39 -14.79
N LEU A 16 10.12 -4.33 -13.84
CA LEU A 16 10.94 -5.52 -13.79
C LEU A 16 10.18 -6.69 -14.43
N ASP A 17 10.87 -7.45 -15.27
CA ASP A 17 10.35 -8.71 -15.81
C ASP A 17 10.60 -9.80 -14.76
N LEU A 18 9.58 -10.05 -13.93
CA LEU A 18 9.64 -11.00 -12.83
C LEU A 18 8.76 -12.21 -13.16
N PRO A 19 9.21 -13.42 -12.79
CA PRO A 19 8.41 -14.63 -13.01
C PRO A 19 7.04 -14.49 -12.36
N ASP A 20 6.01 -14.96 -13.07
CA ASP A 20 4.65 -15.00 -12.54
C ASP A 20 4.59 -16.05 -11.42
N GLU A 21 4.46 -15.59 -10.17
CA GLU A 21 4.43 -16.48 -9.01
C GLU A 21 3.09 -17.23 -8.95
N ALA A 22 3.05 -18.40 -9.59
CA ALA A 22 2.02 -19.42 -9.39
C ALA A 22 2.39 -20.44 -8.27
N GLU A 23 3.58 -20.31 -7.67
CA GLU A 23 4.18 -21.28 -6.73
C GLU A 23 4.21 -20.75 -5.28
N PRO A 24 4.23 -21.63 -4.26
CA PRO A 24 4.13 -21.26 -2.85
C PRO A 24 5.47 -20.70 -2.33
N GLY A 25 5.62 -19.37 -2.35
CA GLY A 25 6.77 -18.67 -1.75
C GLY A 25 6.42 -17.31 -1.12
N GLY A 26 5.25 -16.76 -1.46
CA GLY A 26 4.74 -15.51 -0.90
C GLY A 26 5.73 -14.34 -1.03
N THR A 27 5.64 -13.40 -0.11
CA THR A 27 6.45 -12.17 -0.11
C THR A 27 7.97 -12.42 -0.05
N ALA A 28 8.43 -13.49 0.59
CA ALA A 28 9.86 -13.79 0.72
C ALA A 28 10.52 -14.09 -0.63
N GLN A 29 9.81 -14.79 -1.52
CA GLN A 29 10.30 -15.09 -2.86
C GLN A 29 10.37 -13.82 -3.71
N LEU A 30 9.34 -12.98 -3.70
CA LEU A 30 9.38 -11.64 -4.30
C LEU A 30 10.59 -10.83 -3.85
N ILE A 31 10.89 -10.78 -2.54
CA ILE A 31 12.06 -10.05 -2.01
C ILE A 31 13.37 -10.62 -2.57
N ALA A 32 13.48 -11.95 -2.69
CA ALA A 32 14.65 -12.59 -3.27
C ALA A 32 14.81 -12.24 -4.77
N GLU A 33 13.72 -12.23 -5.54
CA GLU A 33 13.76 -11.82 -6.96
C GLU A 33 14.12 -10.34 -7.12
N LEU A 34 13.58 -9.46 -6.28
CA LEU A 34 13.96 -8.05 -6.25
C LEU A 34 15.46 -7.88 -5.95
N ALA A 35 15.99 -8.62 -4.98
CA ALA A 35 17.42 -8.60 -4.68
C ALA A 35 18.27 -9.07 -5.88
N ARG A 36 17.86 -10.13 -6.58
CA ARG A 36 18.53 -10.58 -7.83
C ARG A 36 18.47 -9.53 -8.94
N ALA A 37 17.38 -8.74 -8.99
CA ALA A 37 17.24 -7.60 -9.89
C ALA A 37 18.00 -6.34 -9.40
N GLY A 38 18.78 -6.42 -8.33
CA GLY A 38 19.58 -5.31 -7.78
C GLY A 38 18.81 -4.36 -6.85
N TRP A 39 17.60 -4.74 -6.45
CA TRP A 39 16.72 -4.06 -5.52
C TRP A 39 16.69 -4.75 -4.15
N GLU A 40 17.83 -4.74 -3.47
CA GLU A 40 17.92 -5.21 -2.08
C GLU A 40 17.12 -4.31 -1.12
N ALA A 41 16.73 -4.85 0.05
CA ALA A 41 15.90 -4.14 1.03
C ALA A 41 16.45 -2.76 1.43
N GLY A 42 17.78 -2.63 1.57
CA GLY A 42 18.43 -1.34 1.87
C GLY A 42 18.26 -0.30 0.76
N ARG A 43 18.30 -0.73 -0.51
CA ARG A 43 18.08 0.13 -1.67
C ARG A 43 16.62 0.55 -1.79
N ILE A 44 15.69 -0.37 -1.56
CA ILE A 44 14.25 -0.04 -1.55
C ILE A 44 13.95 0.98 -0.45
N ARG A 45 14.56 0.83 0.74
CA ARG A 45 14.45 1.81 1.82
C ARG A 45 14.98 3.18 1.43
N ALA A 46 16.19 3.23 0.87
CA ALA A 46 16.78 4.48 0.41
C ALA A 46 15.92 5.16 -0.66
N HIS A 47 15.34 4.39 -1.58
CA HIS A 47 14.41 4.90 -2.59
C HIS A 47 13.13 5.47 -1.97
N ALA A 48 12.52 4.76 -1.02
CA ALA A 48 11.36 5.25 -0.28
C ALA A 48 11.66 6.58 0.43
N ASP A 49 12.84 6.71 1.03
CA ASP A 49 13.27 7.92 1.71
C ASP A 49 13.52 9.08 0.73
N LEU A 50 14.12 8.82 -0.43
CA LEU A 50 14.27 9.80 -1.50
C LEU A 50 12.91 10.29 -2.01
N CYS A 51 11.98 9.39 -2.30
CA CYS A 51 10.64 9.78 -2.73
C CYS A 51 9.93 10.67 -1.69
N ARG A 52 10.08 10.36 -0.39
CA ARG A 52 9.54 11.21 0.69
C ARG A 52 10.17 12.59 0.73
N GLN A 53 11.50 12.67 0.56
CA GLN A 53 12.23 13.95 0.54
C GLN A 53 11.83 14.80 -0.66
N ASP A 54 11.64 14.19 -1.81
CA ASP A 54 11.27 14.85 -3.07
C ASP A 54 9.76 15.14 -3.18
N GLY A 55 8.96 14.71 -2.20
CA GLY A 55 7.49 14.85 -2.23
C GLY A 55 6.81 13.99 -3.29
N THR A 56 7.50 12.98 -3.82
CA THR A 56 6.97 12.03 -4.80
C THR A 56 6.18 10.92 -4.09
N PRO A 57 5.00 10.51 -4.59
CA PRO A 57 4.23 9.41 -4.00
C PRO A 57 5.04 8.11 -3.95
N TRP A 58 5.13 7.52 -2.75
CA TRP A 58 5.67 6.18 -2.55
C TRP A 58 4.88 5.44 -1.46
N PRO A 59 4.49 4.16 -1.65
CA PRO A 59 4.69 3.33 -2.84
C PRO A 59 4.09 3.92 -4.12
N HIS A 60 4.70 3.60 -5.26
CA HIS A 60 4.31 4.16 -6.56
C HIS A 60 2.89 3.71 -6.95
N PRO A 61 2.03 4.63 -7.41
CA PRO A 61 0.69 4.28 -7.82
C PRO A 61 0.72 3.44 -9.09
N VAL A 62 0.21 2.21 -9.01
CA VAL A 62 -0.10 1.40 -10.19
C VAL A 62 -1.45 1.92 -10.73
N ALA A 63 -1.58 2.19 -12.03
CA ALA A 63 -2.87 2.53 -12.65
C ALA A 63 -3.66 1.28 -13.05
N ALA A 64 -4.99 1.33 -13.00
CA ALA A 64 -5.84 0.16 -13.28
C ALA A 64 -5.62 -0.40 -14.70
N SER A 65 -5.37 0.49 -15.68
CA SER A 65 -5.03 0.13 -17.07
C SER A 65 -3.74 -0.69 -17.20
N GLN A 66 -2.83 -0.61 -16.24
CA GLN A 66 -1.55 -1.33 -16.26
C GLN A 66 -1.65 -2.74 -15.65
N ARG A 67 -2.73 -3.01 -14.90
CA ARG A 67 -2.94 -4.25 -14.14
C ARG A 67 -4.28 -4.96 -14.47
N PRO A 68 -4.57 -5.23 -15.75
CA PRO A 68 -5.82 -5.89 -16.14
C PRO A 68 -5.94 -7.24 -15.42
N GLY A 69 -7.09 -7.50 -14.80
CA GLY A 69 -7.35 -8.74 -14.05
C GLY A 69 -6.86 -8.76 -12.60
N ILE A 70 -6.11 -7.75 -12.14
CA ILE A 70 -5.64 -7.66 -10.74
C ILE A 70 -6.54 -6.72 -9.94
N GLY A 71 -7.24 -7.28 -8.96
CA GLY A 71 -8.10 -6.51 -8.06
C GLY A 71 -7.31 -5.52 -7.20
N ALA A 72 -7.89 -4.35 -6.92
CA ALA A 72 -7.25 -3.34 -6.06
C ALA A 72 -6.97 -3.89 -4.65
N ALA A 73 -7.87 -4.72 -4.11
CA ALA A 73 -7.69 -5.36 -2.81
C ALA A 73 -6.53 -6.36 -2.81
N GLN A 74 -6.40 -7.16 -3.87
CA GLN A 74 -5.32 -8.14 -4.03
C GLN A 74 -3.96 -7.46 -4.07
N LEU A 75 -3.82 -6.41 -4.90
CA LEU A 75 -2.60 -5.61 -4.95
C LEU A 75 -2.30 -4.95 -3.60
N SER A 76 -3.30 -4.36 -2.95
CA SER A 76 -3.14 -3.71 -1.65
C SER A 76 -2.67 -4.69 -0.57
N ALA A 77 -3.25 -5.90 -0.53
CA ALA A 77 -2.87 -6.93 0.43
C ALA A 77 -1.44 -7.44 0.19
N ALA A 78 -1.08 -7.73 -1.06
CA ALA A 78 0.26 -8.19 -1.42
C ALA A 78 1.33 -7.11 -1.13
N LEU A 79 1.04 -5.85 -1.48
CA LEU A 79 1.92 -4.72 -1.18
C LEU A 79 2.07 -4.49 0.33
N ALA A 80 0.98 -4.60 1.10
CA ALA A 80 1.05 -4.47 2.55
C ALA A 80 1.94 -5.54 3.17
N ALA A 81 1.81 -6.80 2.74
CA ALA A 81 2.67 -7.89 3.19
C ALA A 81 4.15 -7.65 2.84
N ALA A 82 4.44 -7.17 1.63
CA ALA A 82 5.80 -6.79 1.22
C ALA A 82 6.39 -5.66 2.07
N LEU A 83 5.60 -4.65 2.40
CA LEU A 83 6.04 -3.55 3.25
C LEU A 83 6.27 -3.99 4.70
N ASP A 84 5.46 -4.92 5.21
CA ASP A 84 5.62 -5.51 6.54
C ASP A 84 6.95 -6.29 6.61
N ASP A 85 7.20 -7.20 5.66
CA ASP A 85 8.42 -8.03 5.63
C ASP A 85 9.70 -7.21 5.41
N LEU A 86 9.63 -6.10 4.64
CA LEU A 86 10.74 -5.17 4.46
C LEU A 86 10.93 -4.22 5.67
N GLY A 87 10.01 -4.23 6.65
CA GLY A 87 9.99 -3.29 7.77
C GLY A 87 9.88 -1.83 7.31
N LEU A 88 9.15 -1.59 6.21
CA LEU A 88 8.95 -0.29 5.57
C LEU A 88 7.56 0.29 5.83
N ARG A 89 6.67 -0.49 6.46
CA ARG A 89 5.42 0.05 6.97
C ARG A 89 5.74 1.00 8.11
N GLY A 90 5.43 2.28 7.90
CA GLY A 90 5.60 3.30 8.93
C GLY A 90 4.79 2.96 10.18
N PRO A 91 5.16 3.54 11.34
CA PRO A 91 4.35 3.37 12.54
C PRO A 91 2.91 3.80 12.25
N ALA A 92 1.96 3.01 12.73
CA ALA A 92 0.55 3.38 12.64
C ALA A 92 0.40 4.78 13.23
N ARG A 93 -0.15 5.72 12.43
CA ARG A 93 -0.42 7.06 12.92
C ARG A 93 -1.40 6.93 14.09
N PRO A 94 -1.12 7.56 15.25
CA PRO A 94 -2.07 7.51 16.35
C PRO A 94 -3.41 8.10 15.88
N PRO A 95 -4.53 7.58 16.39
CA PRO A 95 -5.84 8.18 16.13
C PRO A 95 -5.80 9.67 16.49
N ALA A 96 -6.63 10.47 15.81
CA ALA A 96 -6.77 11.87 16.14
C ALA A 96 -7.14 12.00 17.63
N PRO A 97 -6.54 12.96 18.37
CA PRO A 97 -6.87 13.15 19.77
C PRO A 97 -8.37 13.49 19.90
N PRO A 98 -9.02 13.11 21.02
CA PRO A 98 -10.40 13.49 21.29
C PRO A 98 -10.54 15.01 21.18
N ARG A 99 -11.56 15.48 20.46
CA ARG A 99 -11.91 16.90 20.39
C ARG A 99 -13.39 17.10 20.68
N PRO A 100 -13.78 18.28 21.18
CA PRO A 100 -15.19 18.65 21.23
C PRO A 100 -15.84 18.53 19.85
N LEU A 101 -17.10 18.08 19.83
CA LEU A 101 -17.90 18.05 18.61
C LEU A 101 -18.08 19.47 18.06
N THR A 102 -18.03 19.61 16.74
CA THR A 102 -18.40 20.85 16.05
C THR A 102 -19.90 21.12 16.20
N ALA A 103 -20.34 22.33 15.88
CA ALA A 103 -21.77 22.66 15.89
C ALA A 103 -22.56 21.77 14.92
N ASP A 104 -21.98 21.44 13.75
CA ASP A 104 -22.62 20.59 12.74
C ASP A 104 -22.73 19.14 13.22
N GLU A 105 -21.69 18.59 13.84
CA GLU A 105 -21.71 17.24 14.44
C GLU A 105 -22.74 17.14 15.57
N ARG A 106 -22.89 18.19 16.39
CA ARG A 106 -23.94 18.23 17.42
C ARG A 106 -25.33 18.30 16.80
N ARG A 107 -25.51 19.03 15.70
CA ARG A 107 -26.78 19.09 14.96
C ARG A 107 -27.14 17.70 14.42
N LEU A 108 -26.20 17.02 13.77
CA LEU A 108 -26.37 15.67 13.24
C LEU A 108 -26.77 14.66 14.32
N LEU A 109 -26.19 14.74 15.51
CA LEU A 109 -26.57 13.86 16.62
C LEU A 109 -27.95 14.18 17.21
N ALA A 110 -28.42 15.43 17.09
CA ALA A 110 -29.75 15.84 17.52
C ALA A 110 -30.84 15.50 16.48
N GLU A 111 -30.46 15.27 15.23
CA GLU A 111 -31.35 14.84 14.16
C GLU A 111 -31.62 13.33 14.29
N VAL A 112 -32.77 12.98 14.88
CA VAL A 112 -33.22 11.59 15.02
C VAL A 112 -33.95 11.15 13.75
N PRO A 113 -33.54 10.05 13.07
CA PRO A 113 -34.26 9.52 11.92
C PRO A 113 -35.69 9.07 12.27
N PRO A 114 -36.65 9.15 11.33
CA PRO A 114 -38.09 8.93 11.60
C PRO A 114 -38.45 7.49 12.01
N HIS A 115 -37.51 6.54 11.97
CA HIS A 115 -37.69 5.15 12.39
C HIS A 115 -37.20 4.89 13.83
N HIS A 116 -36.83 5.92 14.58
CA HIS A 116 -36.43 5.79 15.98
C HIS A 116 -37.68 5.88 16.89
N GLY A 117 -38.58 4.88 16.79
CA GLY A 117 -39.77 4.83 17.63
C GLY A 117 -40.95 4.09 17.02
N THR A 118 -40.84 2.77 16.85
CA THR A 118 -41.98 1.84 16.86
C THR A 118 -41.58 0.57 17.59
#